data_AF-A0A9W7L4N2-F1
#
_entry.id   AF-A0A9W7L4N2-F1
#
_cell.length_a   1.000
_cell.length_b   1.000
_cell.length_c   1.000
_cell.angle_alpha   90.00
_cell.angle_beta   90.00
_cell.angle_gamma   90.00
#
_symmetry.space_group_name_H-M   'P 1'
#
loop_
_entity.id
_entity.type
_entity.pdbx_description
1 polymer ?
#
loop_
_entity_poly.entity_id
_entity_poly.type
_entity_poly.pdbx_seq_one_letter_code
_entity_poly.pdbx_strand_id
1 'polypeptide(L)'
;MFGVCYEPLFAHNGGPDATSGSSGDSASERDERLQLELVSRLENLSTIDELTFKVVAARLEEQNLRTRLKARPKFLPLVECKKWVQSWGRRWESEQEWREWIEMGEKRNAYIPSDPEEYYTRMGVWNGWDDFLGFD
;
A
#
# COMPACT_ATOMS: atom_id res chain seq x y z
N MET A 1 -21.41 -37.95 70.03
CA MET A 1 -22.06 -36.92 70.87
C MET A 1 -23.15 -36.30 70.00
N PHE A 2 -24.39 -36.47 70.41
CA PHE A 2 -25.62 -36.06 69.73
C PHE A 2 -25.79 -34.55 69.70
N GLY A 3 -26.57 -34.03 68.75
CA GLY A 3 -27.10 -32.67 68.83
C GLY A 3 -27.78 -32.18 67.55
N VAL A 4 -28.91 -32.77 67.19
CA VAL A 4 -29.85 -32.32 66.14
C VAL A 4 -30.88 -31.39 66.78
N CYS A 5 -31.30 -30.30 66.11
CA CYS A 5 -32.59 -29.59 66.25
C CYS A 5 -32.74 -28.67 65.01
N TYR A 6 -33.37 -29.08 63.89
CA TYR A 6 -34.80 -29.04 63.52
C TYR A 6 -35.45 -27.63 63.49
N GLU A 7 -35.94 -27.26 62.28
CA GLU A 7 -36.79 -26.09 61.95
C GLU A 7 -38.18 -26.15 62.64
N PRO A 8 -39.01 -25.09 62.51
CA PRO A 8 -40.09 -25.26 61.52
C PRO A 8 -40.50 -24.02 60.71
N LEU A 9 -40.82 -24.32 59.45
CA LEU A 9 -41.74 -23.69 58.51
C LEU A 9 -42.95 -22.95 59.12
N PHE A 10 -43.25 -21.76 58.59
CA PHE A 10 -44.64 -21.32 58.37
C PHE A 10 -44.80 -20.64 57.01
N ALA A 11 -45.83 -21.09 56.30
CA ALA A 11 -46.23 -20.73 54.96
C ALA A 11 -47.03 -19.41 54.91
N HIS A 12 -46.94 -18.68 53.79
CA HIS A 12 -48.02 -18.58 52.80
C HIS A 12 -47.91 -17.34 51.90
N ASN A 13 -47.99 -17.61 50.59
CA ASN A 13 -48.74 -16.89 49.55
C ASN A 13 -48.58 -15.37 49.39
N GLY A 14 -48.13 -14.97 48.18
CA GLY A 14 -48.64 -13.74 47.56
C GLY A 14 -47.71 -13.06 46.57
N GLY A 15 -47.93 -13.31 45.27
CA GLY A 15 -47.74 -12.30 44.23
C GLY A 15 -46.50 -12.45 43.33
N PRO A 16 -46.65 -12.83 42.06
CA PRO A 16 -45.78 -12.26 41.03
C PRO A 16 -46.16 -10.78 40.91
N ASP A 17 -45.38 -9.89 41.53
CA ASP A 17 -45.56 -8.47 41.28
C ASP A 17 -45.04 -8.21 39.87
N ALA A 18 -46.00 -8.20 38.94
CA ALA A 18 -45.83 -7.83 37.57
C ALA A 18 -45.12 -6.49 37.54
N THR A 19 -43.87 -6.50 37.07
CA THR A 19 -43.21 -5.28 36.61
C THR A 19 -44.11 -4.76 35.51
N SER A 20 -44.90 -3.76 35.87
CA SER A 20 -45.84 -3.06 35.03
C SER A 20 -45.05 -2.41 33.91
N GLY A 21 -45.02 -3.11 32.76
CA GLY A 21 -44.72 -2.49 31.48
C GLY A 21 -45.78 -1.44 31.20
N SER A 22 -45.51 -0.22 31.67
CA SER A 22 -46.30 0.96 31.32
C SER A 22 -46.06 1.24 29.85
N SER A 23 -47.03 0.76 29.07
CA SER A 23 -47.22 0.97 27.65
C SER A 23 -47.49 2.45 27.42
N GLY A 24 -46.56 3.11 26.74
CA GLY A 24 -46.69 4.50 26.35
C GLY A 24 -45.54 4.93 25.47
N ASP A 25 -45.08 4.06 24.56
CA ASP A 25 -44.10 4.46 23.54
C ASP A 25 -44.84 5.40 22.57
N SER A 26 -44.70 6.70 22.85
CA SER A 26 -45.35 7.78 22.12
C SER A 26 -44.96 7.63 20.65
N ALA A 27 -45.87 7.90 19.72
CA ALA A 27 -45.56 7.82 18.29
C ALA A 27 -44.28 8.64 17.93
N SER A 28 -44.03 9.73 18.66
CA SER A 28 -42.82 10.54 18.56
C SER A 28 -41.53 9.81 18.95
N GLU A 29 -41.54 9.00 20.01
CA GLU A 29 -40.34 8.29 20.48
C GLU A 29 -39.96 7.15 19.52
N ARG A 30 -40.97 6.51 18.90
CA ARG A 30 -40.75 5.54 17.83
C ARG A 30 -40.20 6.21 16.57
N ASP A 31 -40.72 7.37 16.19
CA ASP A 31 -40.22 8.13 15.05
C ASP A 31 -38.77 8.60 15.27
N GLU A 32 -38.41 9.05 16.47
CA GLU A 32 -37.03 9.42 16.81
C GLU A 32 -36.07 8.22 16.75
N ARG A 33 -36.49 7.04 17.23
CA ARG A 33 -35.70 5.79 17.12
C ARG A 33 -35.45 5.41 15.66
N LEU A 34 -36.48 5.49 14.81
CA LEU A 34 -36.36 5.19 13.38
C LEU A 34 -35.45 6.21 12.67
N GLN A 35 -35.52 7.48 13.06
CA GLN A 35 -34.63 8.51 12.53
C GLN A 35 -33.17 8.26 12.91
N LEU A 36 -32.89 7.92 14.17
CA LEU A 36 -31.53 7.58 14.62
C LEU A 36 -30.98 6.33 13.93
N GLU A 37 -31.81 5.30 13.75
CA GLU A 37 -31.43 4.10 13.00
C GLU A 37 -31.10 4.42 11.54
N LEU A 38 -31.91 5.28 10.90
CA LEU A 38 -31.68 5.70 9.51
C LEU A 38 -30.38 6.51 9.38
N VAL A 39 -30.12 7.46 10.29
CA VAL A 39 -28.88 8.25 10.31
C VAL A 39 -27.66 7.32 10.50
N SER A 40 -27.71 6.42 11.48
CA SER A 40 -26.64 5.45 11.70
C SER A 40 -26.40 4.57 10.47
N ARG A 41 -27.48 4.14 9.79
CA ARG A 41 -27.39 3.35 8.57
C ARG A 41 -26.78 4.14 7.41
N LEU A 42 -27.09 5.42 7.27
CA LEU A 42 -26.50 6.30 6.26
C LEU A 42 -25.01 6.56 6.51
N GLU A 43 -24.62 6.79 7.76
CA GLU A 43 -23.21 6.91 8.16
C GLU A 43 -22.44 5.62 7.87
N ASN A 44 -23.02 4.46 8.20
CA ASN A 44 -22.44 3.16 7.87
C ASN A 44 -22.27 2.97 6.36
N LEU A 45 -23.24 3.37 5.54
CA LEU A 45 -23.11 3.30 4.07
C LEU A 45 -21.99 4.22 3.55
N SER A 46 -21.89 5.44 4.07
CA SER A 46 -20.80 6.38 3.74
C SER A 46 -19.42 5.79 4.06
N THR A 47 -19.28 5.14 5.22
CA THR A 47 -18.00 4.50 5.59
C THR A 47 -17.66 3.29 4.72
N ILE A 48 -18.66 2.52 4.27
CA ILE A 48 -18.46 1.42 3.32
C ILE A 48 -17.93 1.94 1.98
N ASP A 49 -18.47 3.06 1.49
CA ASP A 49 -18.00 3.67 0.24
C ASP A 49 -16.56 4.17 0.35
N GLU A 50 -16.21 4.82 1.46
CA GLU A 50 -14.83 5.25 1.74
C GLU A 50 -13.86 4.07 1.82
N LEU A 51 -14.24 2.99 2.49
CA LEU A 51 -13.42 1.78 2.59
C LEU A 51 -13.29 1.10 1.22
N THR A 52 -14.36 1.06 0.42
CA THR A 52 -14.35 0.53 -0.93
C THR A 52 -13.36 1.31 -1.81
N PHE A 53 -13.39 2.65 -1.73
CA PHE A 53 -12.44 3.51 -2.44
C PHE A 53 -10.99 3.21 -2.03
N LYS A 54 -10.71 3.11 -0.72
CA LYS A 54 -9.36 2.78 -0.21
C LYS A 54 -8.88 1.41 -0.69
N VAL A 55 -9.76 0.40 -0.70
CA VAL A 55 -9.43 -0.94 -1.20
C VAL A 55 -9.15 -0.93 -2.70
N VAL A 56 -9.96 -0.21 -3.49
CA VAL A 56 -9.74 -0.06 -4.93
C VAL A 56 -8.42 0.67 -5.22
N ALA A 57 -8.15 1.76 -4.49
CA ALA A 57 -6.89 2.50 -4.60
C ALA A 57 -5.67 1.62 -4.27
N ALA A 58 -5.71 0.89 -3.16
CA ALA A 58 -4.63 -0.01 -2.76
C ALA A 58 -4.36 -1.11 -3.79
N ARG A 59 -5.42 -1.71 -4.36
CA ARG A 59 -5.29 -2.71 -5.44
C ARG A 59 -4.67 -2.11 -6.70
N LEU A 60 -5.06 -0.89 -7.07
CA LEU A 60 -4.51 -0.20 -8.23
C LEU A 60 -3.03 0.14 -8.01
N GLU A 61 -2.65 0.60 -6.83
CA GLU A 61 -1.26 0.85 -6.45
C GLU A 61 -0.43 -0.43 -6.53
N GLU A 62 -0.92 -1.54 -5.98
CA GLU A 62 -0.24 -2.82 -6.06
C GLU A 62 -0.06 -3.27 -7.52
N GLN A 63 -1.09 -3.16 -8.36
CA GLN A 63 -1.00 -3.48 -9.79
C GLN A 63 0.01 -2.59 -10.52
N ASN A 64 0.03 -1.29 -10.21
CA ASN A 64 0.97 -0.35 -10.78
C ASN A 64 2.41 -0.67 -10.36
N LEU A 65 2.63 -1.00 -9.07
CA LEU A 65 3.94 -1.41 -8.55
C LEU A 65 4.42 -2.70 -9.21
N ARG A 66 3.55 -3.72 -9.30
CA ARG A 66 3.86 -4.99 -9.98
C ARG A 66 4.27 -4.76 -11.43
N THR A 67 3.58 -3.87 -12.13
CA THR A 67 3.89 -3.53 -13.52
C THR A 67 5.22 -2.79 -13.63
N ARG A 68 5.48 -1.81 -12.77
CA ARG A 68 6.75 -1.07 -12.74
C ARG A 68 7.95 -1.96 -12.42
N LEU A 69 7.80 -2.89 -11.48
CA LEU A 69 8.85 -3.84 -11.11
C LEU A 69 9.13 -4.85 -12.22
N LYS A 70 8.12 -5.22 -13.02
CA LYS A 70 8.29 -6.09 -14.19
C LYS A 70 8.82 -5.36 -15.43
N ALA A 71 8.67 -4.04 -15.49
CA ALA A 71 9.13 -3.26 -16.63
C ALA A 71 10.66 -3.26 -16.68
N ARG A 72 11.21 -3.52 -17.87
CA ARG A 72 12.66 -3.36 -18.08
C ARG A 72 13.05 -1.89 -17.91
N PRO A 73 14.19 -1.58 -17.29
CA PRO A 73 14.72 -0.22 -17.25
C PRO A 73 14.80 0.36 -18.67
N LYS A 74 14.31 1.60 -18.83
CA LYS A 74 14.48 2.35 -20.07
C LYS A 74 15.74 3.19 -19.93
N PHE A 75 16.80 2.82 -20.64
CA PHE A 75 18.03 3.61 -20.65
C PHE A 75 17.93 4.80 -21.61
N LEU A 76 18.81 5.78 -21.41
CA LEU A 76 18.92 6.93 -22.29
C LEU A 76 19.30 6.50 -23.73
N PRO A 77 18.93 7.29 -24.75
CA PRO A 77 19.50 7.14 -26.09
C PRO A 77 21.03 7.34 -26.05
N LEU A 78 21.77 6.67 -26.95
CA LEU A 78 23.24 6.70 -26.98
C LEU A 78 23.79 8.13 -26.95
N VAL A 79 23.23 9.04 -27.75
CA VAL A 79 23.68 10.44 -27.84
C VAL A 79 23.61 11.15 -26.48
N GLU A 80 22.52 10.98 -25.74
CA GLU A 80 22.35 11.59 -24.42
C GLU A 80 23.19 10.88 -23.36
N CYS A 81 23.34 9.56 -23.47
CA CYS A 81 24.22 8.78 -22.61
C CYS A 81 25.69 9.23 -22.75
N LYS A 82 26.17 9.44 -23.97
CA LYS A 82 27.52 9.95 -24.25
C LYS A 82 27.74 11.32 -23.65
N LYS A 83 26.82 12.26 -23.89
CA LYS A 83 26.88 13.61 -23.29
C LYS A 83 26.99 13.52 -21.78
N TRP A 84 26.20 12.64 -21.16
CA TRP A 84 26.26 12.43 -19.72
C TRP A 84 27.64 11.92 -19.30
N VAL A 85 28.15 10.85 -19.90
CA VAL A 85 29.47 10.27 -19.57
C VAL A 85 30.59 11.30 -19.75
N GLN A 86 30.59 12.02 -20.86
CA GLN A 86 31.59 13.04 -21.18
C GLN A 86 31.52 14.26 -20.24
N SER A 87 30.33 14.60 -19.73
CA SER A 87 30.15 15.71 -18.78
C SER A 87 30.83 15.50 -17.43
N TRP A 88 31.19 14.26 -17.07
CA TRP A 88 31.97 13.94 -15.87
C TRP A 88 33.45 14.27 -15.99
N GLY A 89 33.88 14.92 -17.08
CA GLY A 89 35.26 15.38 -17.25
C GLY A 89 36.23 14.24 -17.55
N ARG A 90 35.80 13.25 -18.34
CA ARG A 90 36.60 12.04 -18.68
C ARG A 90 37.07 11.28 -17.44
N ARG A 91 36.13 10.89 -16.60
CA ARG A 91 36.41 10.08 -15.40
C ARG A 91 36.94 8.67 -15.73
N TRP A 92 36.65 8.17 -16.94
CA TRP A 92 37.04 6.83 -17.39
C TRP A 92 37.76 6.92 -18.73
N GLU A 93 38.90 6.25 -18.81
CA GLU A 93 39.75 6.18 -19.99
C GLU A 93 39.64 4.85 -20.73
N SER A 94 39.09 3.82 -20.06
CA SER A 94 38.93 2.50 -20.64
C SER A 94 37.63 1.82 -20.22
N GLU A 95 37.27 0.78 -20.98
CA GLU A 95 36.19 -0.14 -20.64
C GLU A 95 36.39 -0.77 -19.25
N GLN A 96 37.63 -1.12 -18.89
CA GLN A 96 37.95 -1.73 -17.60
C GLN A 96 37.60 -0.78 -16.44
N GLU A 97 38.01 0.47 -16.51
CA GLU A 97 37.69 1.47 -15.47
C GLU A 97 36.19 1.72 -15.34
N TRP A 98 35.48 1.71 -16.47
CA TRP A 98 34.02 1.78 -16.46
C TRP A 98 33.41 0.59 -15.70
N ARG A 99 33.87 -0.63 -16.00
CA ARG A 99 33.36 -1.86 -15.36
C ARG A 99 33.67 -1.89 -13.86
N GLU A 100 34.89 -1.53 -13.47
CA GLU A 100 35.28 -1.40 -12.07
C GLU A 100 34.40 -0.38 -11.34
N TRP A 101 34.11 0.75 -11.97
CA TRP A 101 33.21 1.75 -11.41
C TRP A 101 31.78 1.24 -11.20
N ILE A 102 31.27 0.45 -12.14
CA ILE A 102 29.96 -0.21 -12.01
C ILE A 102 29.98 -1.23 -10.85
N GLU A 103 31.06 -1.99 -10.70
CA GLU A 103 31.21 -3.01 -9.66
C GLU A 103 31.35 -2.40 -8.25
N MET A 104 32.03 -1.26 -8.13
CA MET A 104 32.14 -0.51 -6.87
C MET A 104 30.79 -0.04 -6.31
N GLY A 105 29.70 -0.15 -7.08
CA GLY A 105 28.34 0.12 -6.61
C GLY A 105 28.11 1.61 -6.32
N GLU A 106 28.92 2.49 -6.92
CA GLU A 106 28.72 3.93 -6.79
C GLU A 106 27.34 4.32 -7.36
N LYS A 107 26.76 5.40 -6.83
CA LYS A 107 25.37 5.79 -7.10
C LYS A 107 25.16 6.17 -8.56
N ARG A 108 24.94 5.17 -9.40
CA ARG A 108 24.72 5.32 -10.83
C ARG A 108 23.35 5.92 -11.09
N ASN A 109 23.29 6.79 -12.09
CA ASN A 109 22.02 7.17 -12.67
C ASN A 109 21.29 5.92 -13.22
N ALA A 110 20.02 5.74 -12.86
CA ALA A 110 19.22 4.57 -13.25
C ALA A 110 19.05 4.44 -14.77
N TYR A 111 19.21 5.55 -15.50
CA TYR A 111 19.05 5.61 -16.95
C TYR A 111 20.30 5.28 -17.77
N ILE A 112 21.46 5.11 -17.13
CA ILE A 112 22.68 4.69 -17.82
C ILE A 112 22.70 3.16 -17.81
N PRO A 113 23.02 2.45 -18.90
CA PRO A 113 23.16 0.99 -18.88
C PRO A 113 24.44 0.57 -18.13
N SER A 114 24.47 -0.66 -17.57
CA SER A 114 25.67 -1.17 -16.88
C SER A 114 26.70 -1.61 -17.91
N ASP A 115 26.18 -2.26 -18.95
CA ASP A 115 26.89 -2.65 -20.15
C ASP A 115 26.35 -1.83 -21.34
N PRO A 116 26.92 -0.64 -21.61
CA PRO A 116 26.53 0.19 -22.75
C PRO A 116 26.81 -0.50 -24.08
N GLU A 117 27.91 -1.24 -24.17
CA GLU A 117 28.29 -1.98 -25.38
C GLU A 117 27.20 -2.99 -25.76
N GLU A 118 26.80 -3.89 -24.86
CA GLU A 118 25.76 -4.88 -25.15
C GLU A 118 24.42 -4.20 -25.47
N TYR A 119 24.07 -3.16 -24.71
CA TYR A 119 22.79 -2.47 -24.88
C TYR A 119 22.66 -1.76 -26.22
N TYR A 120 23.66 -0.97 -26.61
CA TYR A 120 23.64 -0.18 -27.85
C TYR A 120 24.04 -1.00 -29.07
N THR A 121 24.81 -2.09 -28.91
CA THR A 121 25.08 -3.06 -29.99
C THR A 121 23.79 -3.73 -30.42
N ARG A 122 22.94 -4.15 -29.46
CA ARG A 122 21.61 -4.70 -29.77
C ARG A 122 20.70 -3.71 -30.49
N MET A 123 20.96 -2.40 -30.34
CA MET A 123 20.25 -1.34 -31.05
C MET A 123 20.87 -0.97 -32.41
N GLY A 124 22.06 -1.50 -32.74
CA GLY A 124 22.77 -1.21 -33.98
C GLY A 124 23.33 0.21 -34.08
N VAL A 125 23.55 0.88 -32.94
CA VAL A 125 24.06 2.28 -32.89
C VAL A 125 25.41 2.41 -32.20
N TRP A 126 26.00 1.30 -31.75
CA TRP A 126 27.28 1.29 -31.05
C TRP A 126 28.46 1.49 -32.01
N ASN A 127 29.34 2.43 -31.67
CA ASN A 127 30.54 2.76 -32.47
C ASN A 127 31.86 2.42 -31.77
N GLY A 128 31.82 1.81 -30.58
CA GLY A 128 33.00 1.48 -29.79
C GLY A 128 33.17 2.36 -28.54
N TRP A 129 34.12 1.94 -27.71
CA TRP A 129 34.42 2.60 -26.44
C TRP A 129 35.06 3.98 -26.61
N ASP A 130 35.90 4.15 -27.64
CA ASP A 130 36.52 5.44 -27.94
C ASP A 130 35.47 6.51 -28.23
N ASP A 131 34.51 6.22 -29.11
CA ASP A 131 33.38 7.11 -29.39
C ASP A 131 32.53 7.38 -28.14
N PHE A 132 32.27 6.34 -27.33
CA PHE A 132 31.45 6.44 -26.13
C PHE A 132 32.08 7.32 -25.03
N LEU A 133 33.38 7.14 -24.77
CA LEU A 133 34.15 7.90 -23.78
C LEU A 133 34.62 9.27 -24.31
N GLY A 134 34.57 9.48 -25.64
CA GLY A 134 34.92 10.73 -26.31
C GLY A 134 36.39 10.83 -26.73
N PHE A 135 37.05 9.72 -27.03
CA PHE A 135 38.40 9.66 -27.59
C PHE A 135 38.44 9.73 -29.13
N ASP A 136 37.30 9.52 -29.80
CA ASP A 136 37.11 9.69 -31.25
C ASP A 136 36.87 11.16 -31.65
#